data_AF-A0A951Z9L7-F1
#
_entry.id   AF-A0A951Z9L7-F1
#
_cell.length_a   1.000
_cell.length_b   1.000
_cell.length_c   1.000
_cell.angle_alpha   90.00
_cell.angle_beta   90.00
_cell.angle_gamma   90.00
#
_symmetry.space_group_name_H-M   'P 1'
#
loop_
_entity.id
_entity.type
_entity.pdbx_description
1 polymer ?
#
loop_
_entity_poly.entity_id
_entity_poly.type
_entity_poly.pdbx_seq_one_letter_code
_entity_poly.pdbx_strand_id
1 'polypeptide(L)'
;TNPMLSSDAFRLLTWGSALTRMERVHRLAGYPVLTENIRVCWLGTDPGRNCGVCEKCIRTKLNFMAAGIRIPAGLGAVPGFLDILGLVAERRQKIDFLAEIAKAGRHGPMPAGTQLALVLSIWKNRLLRPFRNLRRVRRNIGRWLRGRPLRQH
;
A
#
# COMPACT_ATOMS: atom_id res chain seq x y z
N THR A 1 -12.78 15.12 -15.88
CA THR A 1 -13.91 15.97 -15.45
C THR A 1 -14.98 15.08 -14.85
N ASN A 2 -15.62 15.50 -13.76
CA ASN A 2 -16.75 14.78 -13.17
C ASN A 2 -18.05 15.54 -13.51
N PRO A 3 -18.77 15.15 -14.58
CA PRO A 3 -19.91 15.93 -15.08
C PRO A 3 -21.07 15.99 -14.09
N MET A 4 -21.24 14.97 -13.24
CA MET A 4 -22.38 14.86 -12.33
C MET A 4 -22.28 15.73 -11.09
N LEU A 5 -21.10 16.31 -10.80
CA LEU A 5 -20.86 17.19 -9.66
C LEU A 5 -20.29 18.55 -10.08
N SER A 6 -20.24 18.84 -11.38
CA SER A 6 -19.70 20.08 -11.94
C SER A 6 -20.85 20.92 -12.50
N SER A 7 -20.82 22.23 -12.29
CA SER A 7 -21.74 23.19 -12.91
C SER A 7 -20.95 24.26 -13.68
N ASP A 8 -21.65 25.11 -14.44
CA ASP A 8 -21.00 26.20 -15.19
C ASP A 8 -20.36 27.25 -14.27
N ALA A 9 -20.94 27.48 -13.08
CA ALA A 9 -20.37 28.38 -12.09
C ALA A 9 -19.23 27.75 -11.25
N PHE A 10 -19.11 26.43 -11.24
CA PHE A 10 -18.11 25.71 -10.46
C PHE A 10 -17.66 24.41 -11.13
N ARG A 11 -16.44 24.42 -11.67
CA ARG A 11 -15.90 23.29 -12.44
C ARG A 11 -15.08 22.35 -11.57
N LEU A 12 -15.57 21.11 -11.40
CA LEU A 12 -14.80 20.04 -10.74
C LEU A 12 -13.89 19.30 -11.72
N LEU A 13 -12.60 19.64 -11.66
CA LEU A 13 -11.54 18.95 -12.39
C LEU A 13 -10.98 17.79 -11.56
N THR A 14 -11.49 16.59 -11.81
CA THR A 14 -10.94 15.35 -11.25
C THR A 14 -9.67 14.94 -11.98
N TRP A 15 -8.51 15.29 -11.42
CA TRP A 15 -7.21 14.79 -11.88
C TRP A 15 -6.77 13.61 -11.02
N GLY A 16 -6.45 12.47 -11.66
CA GLY A 16 -5.85 11.31 -11.01
C GLY A 16 -6.71 10.06 -10.88
N SER A 17 -8.02 10.09 -11.19
CA SER A 17 -8.84 8.87 -11.29
C SER A 17 -8.42 7.97 -12.46
N ALA A 18 -7.93 8.57 -13.54
CA ALA A 18 -7.41 7.87 -14.71
C ALA A 18 -6.01 7.26 -14.51
N LEU A 19 -5.29 7.68 -13.46
CA LEU A 19 -3.94 7.16 -13.18
C LEU A 19 -4.00 5.92 -12.29
N THR A 20 -3.37 4.85 -12.76
CA THR A 20 -3.03 3.67 -11.96
C THR A 20 -2.13 4.04 -10.78
N ARG A 21 -2.01 3.14 -9.80
CA ARG A 21 -1.17 3.38 -8.62
C ARG A 21 0.30 3.54 -8.97
N MET A 22 0.77 2.81 -9.98
CA MET A 22 2.13 2.88 -10.47
C MET A 22 2.40 4.21 -11.20
N GLU A 23 1.49 4.64 -12.08
CA GLU A 23 1.61 5.94 -12.77
C GLU A 23 1.64 7.11 -11.80
N ARG A 24 0.89 7.04 -10.69
CA ARG A 24 0.97 8.05 -9.63
C ARG A 24 2.35 8.12 -9.00
N VAL A 25 3.00 6.99 -8.78
CA VAL A 25 4.37 6.95 -8.23
C VAL A 25 5.37 7.54 -9.21
N HIS A 26 5.28 7.21 -10.50
CA HIS A 26 6.12 7.81 -11.54
C HIS A 26 5.92 9.32 -11.64
N ARG A 27 4.66 9.80 -11.60
CA ARG A 27 4.35 11.23 -11.58
C ARG A 27 4.94 11.93 -10.35
N LEU A 28 4.79 11.32 -9.16
CA LEU A 28 5.30 11.88 -7.91
C LEU A 28 6.83 11.99 -7.91
N ALA A 29 7.53 11.03 -8.51
CA ALA A 29 8.99 11.04 -8.58
C ALA A 29 9.57 12.30 -9.27
N GLY A 30 8.79 12.95 -10.15
CA GLY A 30 9.15 14.25 -10.73
C GLY A 30 9.10 15.43 -9.76
N TYR A 31 8.57 15.23 -8.54
CA TYR A 31 8.41 16.25 -7.51
C TYR A 31 9.01 15.78 -6.18
N PRO A 32 10.33 15.92 -5.97
CA PRO A 32 11.02 15.40 -4.79
C PRO A 32 10.42 15.87 -3.46
N VAL A 33 10.07 17.17 -3.36
CA VAL A 33 9.47 17.76 -2.15
C VAL A 33 8.15 17.07 -1.79
N LEU A 34 7.30 16.79 -2.79
CA LEU A 34 6.02 16.08 -2.56
C LEU A 34 6.24 14.62 -2.20
N THR A 35 7.22 13.98 -2.86
CA THR A 35 7.56 12.58 -2.65
C THR A 35 8.07 12.33 -1.23
N GLU A 36 8.97 13.18 -0.72
CA GLU A 36 9.48 13.05 0.66
C GLU A 36 8.41 13.31 1.74
N ASN A 37 7.43 14.15 1.42
CA ASN A 37 6.37 14.54 2.37
C ASN A 37 5.06 13.76 2.18
N ILE A 38 5.07 12.66 1.41
CA ILE A 38 3.84 11.91 1.12
C ILE A 38 3.26 11.25 2.38
N ARG A 39 1.99 11.54 2.65
CA ARG A 39 1.25 10.95 3.77
C ARG A 39 0.20 9.99 3.23
N VAL A 40 0.32 8.72 3.61
CA VAL A 40 -0.63 7.68 3.21
C VAL A 40 -1.28 7.01 4.42
N CYS A 41 -0.58 6.98 5.55
CA CYS A 41 -1.03 6.27 6.75
C CYS A 41 -2.29 6.89 7.35
N TRP A 42 -3.16 6.04 7.86
CA TRP A 42 -4.40 6.40 8.57
C TRP A 42 -4.54 5.63 9.89
N LEU A 43 -3.55 4.81 10.23
CA LEU A 43 -3.56 3.90 11.38
C LEU A 43 -2.43 4.21 12.38
N GLY A 44 -1.64 5.25 12.12
CA GLY A 44 -0.56 5.65 13.03
C GLY A 44 -1.14 6.34 14.27
N THR A 45 -0.42 6.26 15.39
CA THR A 45 -0.76 6.98 16.63
C THR A 45 -0.29 8.43 16.60
N ASP A 46 0.71 8.76 15.76
CA ASP A 46 1.21 10.11 15.53
C ASP A 46 0.47 10.75 14.33
N PRO A 47 -0.43 11.73 14.55
CA PRO A 47 -1.17 12.39 13.50
C PRO A 47 -0.23 13.10 12.53
N GLY A 48 -0.39 12.83 11.24
CA GLY A 48 0.44 13.45 10.20
C GLY A 48 1.74 12.70 9.88
N ARG A 49 2.02 11.54 10.49
CA ARG A 49 3.16 10.67 10.11
C ARG A 49 2.75 9.31 9.56
N ASN A 50 3.65 8.70 8.78
CA ASN A 50 3.45 7.31 8.36
C ASN A 50 3.99 6.35 9.41
N CYS A 51 3.19 5.35 9.79
CA CYS A 51 3.66 4.30 10.71
C CYS A 51 4.68 3.32 10.10
N GLY A 52 4.93 3.38 8.79
CA GLY A 52 5.87 2.50 8.07
C GLY A 52 5.47 1.02 7.93
N VAL A 53 4.59 0.50 8.80
CA VAL A 53 4.33 -0.94 8.95
C VAL A 53 2.86 -1.36 8.71
N CYS A 54 1.95 -0.42 8.42
CA CYS A 54 0.58 -0.79 8.01
C CYS A 54 0.52 -1.34 6.60
N GLU A 55 -0.56 -2.07 6.30
CA GLU A 55 -0.81 -2.59 4.95
C GLU A 55 -0.71 -1.48 3.90
N LYS A 56 -1.25 -0.29 4.18
CA LYS A 56 -1.17 0.83 3.25
C LYS A 56 0.25 1.40 3.11
N CYS A 57 1.00 1.52 4.20
CA CYS A 57 2.40 1.97 4.18
C CYS A 57 3.27 0.99 3.39
N ILE A 58 3.24 -0.30 3.75
CA ILE A 58 4.02 -1.34 3.07
C ILE A 58 3.60 -1.45 1.60
N ARG A 59 2.29 -1.45 1.29
CA ARG A 59 1.84 -1.46 -0.11
C ARG A 59 2.34 -0.24 -0.89
N THR A 60 2.41 0.93 -0.26
CA THR A 60 2.96 2.14 -0.90
C THR A 60 4.46 1.95 -1.17
N LYS A 61 5.24 1.48 -0.19
CA LYS A 61 6.67 1.11 -0.38
C LYS A 61 6.86 0.15 -1.54
N LEU A 62 6.02 -0.89 -1.64
CA LEU A 62 6.07 -1.87 -2.72
C LEU A 62 5.77 -1.27 -4.10
N ASN A 63 4.92 -0.24 -4.20
CA ASN A 63 4.73 0.48 -5.48
C ASN A 63 6.02 1.21 -5.88
N PHE A 64 6.68 1.91 -4.95
CA PHE A 64 7.97 2.57 -5.21
C PHE A 64 9.04 1.56 -5.67
N MET A 65 9.14 0.42 -4.98
CA MET A 65 10.07 -0.65 -5.35
C MET A 65 9.77 -1.23 -6.74
N ALA A 66 8.49 -1.50 -7.05
CA ALA A 66 8.09 -1.99 -8.37
C ALA A 66 8.41 -0.98 -9.48
N ALA A 67 8.37 0.31 -9.16
CA ALA A 67 8.59 1.40 -10.10
C ALA A 67 10.08 1.72 -10.29
N GLY A 68 10.97 1.12 -9.50
CA GLY A 68 12.40 1.47 -9.49
C GLY A 68 12.71 2.81 -8.87
N ILE A 69 11.78 3.36 -8.08
CA ILE A 69 11.94 4.66 -7.45
C ILE A 69 12.28 4.45 -5.98
N ARG A 70 13.21 5.27 -5.47
CA ARG A 70 13.61 5.27 -4.06
C ARG A 70 12.38 5.43 -3.16
N ILE A 71 12.32 4.63 -2.09
CA ILE A 71 11.29 4.79 -1.07
C ILE A 71 11.51 6.12 -0.33
N PRO A 72 10.50 7.01 -0.23
CA PRO A 72 10.57 8.23 0.56
C PRO A 72 10.97 7.99 2.01
N ALA A 73 11.80 8.87 2.58
CA ALA A 73 12.25 8.74 3.97
C ALA A 73 11.05 8.74 4.94
N GLY A 74 10.03 9.54 4.64
CA GLY A 74 8.80 9.62 5.42
C GLY A 74 7.97 8.32 5.46
N LEU A 75 8.27 7.30 4.65
CA LEU A 75 7.66 5.97 4.76
C LEU A 75 8.46 5.01 5.65
N GLY A 76 9.68 5.37 6.03
CA GLY A 76 10.61 4.54 6.80
C GLY A 76 11.31 3.48 5.94
N ALA A 77 12.02 2.56 6.61
CA ALA A 77 12.90 1.57 5.96
C ALA A 77 12.19 0.66 4.94
N VAL A 78 12.99 0.09 4.02
CA VAL A 78 12.58 -0.94 3.06
C VAL A 78 11.89 -2.09 3.82
N PRO A 79 10.71 -2.57 3.39
CA PRO A 79 10.03 -3.63 4.11
C PRO A 79 10.79 -4.95 3.94
N GLY A 80 10.99 -5.68 5.04
CA GLY A 80 11.61 -7.00 5.00
C GLY A 80 10.66 -8.08 4.47
N PHE A 81 11.19 -9.28 4.25
CA PHE A 81 10.41 -10.43 3.77
C PHE A 81 9.19 -10.72 4.65
N LEU A 82 9.37 -10.75 5.97
CA LEU A 82 8.31 -11.02 6.94
C LEU A 82 7.28 -9.88 7.03
N ASP A 83 7.67 -8.63 6.79
CA ASP A 83 6.74 -7.51 6.74
C ASP A 83 5.73 -7.69 5.62
N ILE A 84 6.23 -8.11 4.44
CA ILE A 84 5.44 -8.33 3.23
C ILE A 84 4.57 -9.58 3.36
N LEU A 85 5.16 -10.71 3.81
CA LEU A 85 4.42 -11.95 4.04
C LEU A 85 3.36 -11.80 5.15
N GLY A 86 3.64 -10.92 6.12
CA GLY A 86 2.76 -10.57 7.23
C GLY A 86 1.60 -9.65 6.86
N LEU A 87 1.47 -9.22 5.60
CA LEU A 87 0.37 -8.38 5.14
C LEU A 87 -0.98 -9.11 5.25
N VAL A 88 -1.96 -8.40 5.80
CA VAL A 88 -3.36 -8.86 5.87
C VAL A 88 -4.22 -7.91 5.05
N ALA A 89 -4.67 -8.39 3.89
CA ALA A 89 -5.55 -7.66 2.99
C ALA A 89 -7.01 -8.03 3.30
N GLU A 90 -7.77 -7.07 3.83
CA GLU A 90 -9.13 -7.31 4.35
C GLU A 90 -10.19 -7.48 3.26
N ARG A 91 -9.99 -6.85 2.09
CA ARG A 91 -10.95 -6.79 0.98
C ARG A 91 -10.29 -7.31 -0.29
N ARG A 92 -11.09 -7.87 -1.22
CA ARG A 92 -10.63 -8.37 -2.53
C ARG A 92 -9.83 -7.31 -3.28
N GLN A 93 -10.37 -6.09 -3.32
CA GLN A 93 -9.72 -4.93 -3.91
C GLN A 93 -8.29 -4.69 -3.39
N LYS A 94 -8.02 -4.93 -2.09
CA LYS A 94 -6.66 -4.77 -1.54
C LYS A 94 -5.70 -5.86 -2.03
N ILE A 95 -6.20 -7.08 -2.25
CA ILE A 95 -5.42 -8.17 -2.84
C ILE A 95 -5.14 -7.86 -4.30
N ASP A 96 -6.11 -7.31 -5.03
CA ASP A 96 -5.95 -6.92 -6.43
C ASP A 96 -4.87 -5.84 -6.58
N PHE A 97 -4.84 -4.84 -5.70
CA PHE A 97 -3.74 -3.86 -5.66
C PHE A 97 -2.36 -4.50 -5.42
N LEU A 98 -2.26 -5.53 -4.57
CA LEU A 98 -1.00 -6.25 -4.39
C LEU A 98 -0.61 -7.05 -5.65
N ALA A 99 -1.59 -7.64 -6.33
CA ALA A 99 -1.38 -8.39 -7.56
C ALA A 99 -0.92 -7.49 -8.72
N GLU A 100 -1.46 -6.27 -8.83
CA GLU A 100 -0.99 -5.27 -9.78
C GLU A 100 0.48 -4.91 -9.54
N ILE A 101 0.87 -4.70 -8.28
CA ILE A 101 2.26 -4.41 -7.90
C ILE A 101 3.17 -5.58 -8.24
N ALA A 102 2.76 -6.82 -7.94
CA ALA A 102 3.53 -8.01 -8.28
C ALA A 102 3.70 -8.17 -9.80
N LYS A 103 2.68 -7.84 -10.59
CA LYS A 103 2.76 -7.85 -12.06
C LYS A 103 3.78 -6.82 -12.55
N ALA A 104 3.72 -5.59 -12.05
CA ALA A 104 4.67 -4.53 -12.40
C ALA A 104 6.11 -4.87 -11.96
N GLY A 105 6.28 -5.40 -10.75
CA GLY A 105 7.58 -5.78 -10.21
C GLY A 105 8.23 -6.99 -10.88
N ARG A 106 7.49 -7.82 -11.65
CA ARG A 106 8.03 -9.02 -12.31
C ARG A 106 9.11 -8.69 -13.34
N HIS A 107 8.94 -7.60 -14.07
CA HIS A 107 9.87 -7.11 -15.09
C HIS A 107 10.58 -5.82 -14.65
N GLY A 108 10.34 -5.39 -13.42
CA GLY A 108 10.92 -4.19 -12.85
C GLY A 108 12.15 -4.50 -11.97
N PRO A 109 12.75 -3.48 -11.35
CA PRO A 109 13.93 -3.61 -10.50
C PRO A 109 13.61 -4.12 -9.09
N MET A 110 12.48 -4.80 -8.90
CA MET A 110 12.10 -5.32 -7.59
C MET A 110 13.00 -6.51 -7.22
N PRO A 111 13.60 -6.53 -6.01
CA PRO A 111 14.42 -7.66 -5.59
C PRO A 111 13.64 -8.98 -5.57
N ALA A 112 14.27 -10.07 -6.00
CA ALA A 112 13.63 -11.40 -6.10
C ALA A 112 12.97 -11.85 -4.78
N GLY A 113 13.63 -11.63 -3.64
CA GLY A 113 13.07 -11.95 -2.32
C GLY A 113 11.82 -11.13 -1.97
N THR A 114 11.76 -9.86 -2.38
CA THR A 114 10.57 -9.00 -2.21
C THR A 114 9.43 -9.50 -3.08
N GLN A 115 9.73 -9.82 -4.34
CA GLN A 115 8.76 -10.34 -5.31
C GLN A 115 8.16 -11.67 -4.83
N LEU A 116 9.01 -12.59 -4.34
CA LEU A 116 8.57 -13.86 -3.76
C LEU A 116 7.67 -13.64 -2.53
N ALA A 117 8.10 -12.80 -1.58
CA ALA A 117 7.31 -12.48 -0.39
C ALA A 117 5.93 -11.92 -0.76
N LEU A 118 5.87 -11.05 -1.77
CA LEU A 118 4.63 -10.44 -2.24
C LEU A 118 3.69 -11.48 -2.87
N VAL A 119 4.20 -12.34 -3.74
CA VAL A 119 3.41 -13.42 -4.37
C VAL A 119 2.87 -14.39 -3.31
N LEU A 120 3.71 -14.83 -2.37
CA LEU A 120 3.29 -15.68 -1.25
C LEU A 120 2.24 -14.98 -0.39
N SER A 121 2.41 -13.68 -0.14
CA SER A 121 1.44 -12.88 0.61
C SER A 121 0.08 -12.82 -0.11
N ILE A 122 0.06 -12.62 -1.43
CA ILE A 122 -1.16 -12.62 -2.23
C ILE A 122 -1.86 -13.99 -2.15
N TRP A 123 -1.12 -15.08 -2.40
CA TRP A 123 -1.64 -16.44 -2.38
C TRP A 123 -2.27 -16.76 -1.02
N LYS A 124 -1.54 -16.53 0.06
CA LYS A 124 -2.00 -16.65 1.44
C LYS A 124 -3.23 -15.80 1.75
N ASN A 125 -3.29 -14.55 1.28
CA ASN A 125 -4.45 -13.70 1.49
C ASN A 125 -5.67 -14.18 0.70
N ARG A 126 -5.49 -14.80 -0.49
CA ARG A 126 -6.57 -15.44 -1.27
C ARG A 126 -7.08 -16.71 -0.59
N LEU A 127 -6.17 -17.58 -0.15
CA LEU A 127 -6.49 -18.85 0.51
C LEU A 127 -7.24 -18.65 1.83
N LEU A 128 -6.83 -17.67 2.63
CA LEU A 128 -7.44 -17.42 3.94
C LEU A 128 -8.77 -16.65 3.85
N ARG A 129 -9.20 -16.16 2.67
CA ARG A 129 -10.45 -15.37 2.51
C ARG A 129 -11.69 -16.04 3.11
N PRO A 130 -12.00 -17.32 2.83
CA PRO A 130 -13.18 -17.99 3.40
C PRO A 130 -13.14 -18.06 4.93
N PHE A 131 -11.95 -18.11 5.54
CA PHE A 131 -11.77 -18.26 6.98
C PHE A 131 -11.74 -16.90 7.71
N ARG A 132 -12.89 -16.23 7.81
CA ARG A 132 -13.04 -14.89 8.45
C ARG A 132 -12.46 -14.83 9.88
N ASN A 133 -12.65 -15.85 10.70
CA ASN A 133 -12.21 -15.88 12.10
C ASN A 133 -10.68 -15.96 12.21
N LEU A 134 -10.04 -16.83 11.43
CA LEU A 134 -8.58 -16.97 11.36
C LEU A 134 -7.91 -15.65 10.92
N ARG A 135 -8.52 -14.94 9.97
CA ARG A 135 -8.03 -13.62 9.53
C ARG A 135 -8.12 -12.56 10.63
N ARG A 136 -9.18 -12.58 11.45
CA ARG A 136 -9.36 -11.63 12.56
C ARG A 136 -8.27 -11.82 13.61
N VAL A 137 -8.03 -13.07 14.04
CA VAL A 137 -6.98 -13.41 15.02
C VAL A 137 -5.61 -13.03 14.49
N ARG A 138 -5.27 -13.47 13.28
CA ARG A 138 -3.98 -13.20 12.66
C ARG A 138 -3.71 -11.71 12.45
N ARG A 139 -4.74 -10.93 12.14
CA ARG A 139 -4.63 -9.47 12.03
C ARG A 139 -4.26 -8.84 13.36
N ASN A 140 -4.86 -9.32 14.46
CA ASN A 140 -4.58 -8.81 15.79
C ASN A 140 -3.17 -9.19 16.25
N ILE A 141 -2.77 -10.46 16.07
CA ILE A 141 -1.39 -10.91 16.33
C ILE A 141 -0.38 -10.11 15.51
N GLY A 142 -0.62 -9.96 14.21
CA GLY A 142 0.26 -9.17 13.36
C GLY A 142 0.26 -7.67 13.68
N ARG A 143 -0.75 -7.13 14.37
CA ARG A 143 -0.71 -5.75 14.87
C ARG A 143 0.16 -5.67 16.11
N TRP A 144 -0.04 -6.59 17.05
CA TRP A 144 0.72 -6.69 18.29
C TRP A 144 2.22 -6.89 18.03
N LEU A 145 2.60 -7.84 17.17
CA LEU A 145 3.99 -8.09 16.77
C LEU A 145 4.68 -6.89 16.07
N ARG A 146 3.89 -5.94 15.52
CA ARG A 146 4.41 -4.72 14.89
C ARG A 146 4.21 -3.49 15.78
N GLY A 147 4.08 -3.69 17.10
CA GLY A 147 3.99 -2.62 18.09
C GLY A 147 2.76 -1.73 17.96
N ARG A 148 1.59 -2.27 17.59
CA ARG A 148 0.36 -1.48 17.37
C ARG A 148 -0.76 -1.76 18.37
N PRO A 149 -1.56 -0.74 18.73
CA PRO A 149 -2.77 -0.92 19.52
C PRO A 149 -3.81 -1.76 18.76
N LEU A 150 -4.48 -2.65 19.51
CA LEU A 150 -5.62 -3.42 19.03
C LEU A 150 -6.79 -2.46 18.73
N ARG A 151 -7.60 -2.77 17.71
CA ARG A 151 -8.85 -2.02 17.53
C ARG A 151 -9.78 -2.40 18.67
N GLN A 152 -10.09 -1.46 19.56
CA GLN A 152 -11.31 -1.55 20.35
C GLN A 152 -12.49 -1.47 19.38
N HIS A 153 -13.50 -2.30 19.65
CA HIS A 153 -14.59 -2.60 18.74
C HIS A 153 -15.51 -1.40 18.52
#